data_AF-A0A829PM04-F1
#
_entry.id   AF-A0A829PM04-F1
#
_cell.length_a   1.000
_cell.length_b   1.000
_cell.length_c   1.000
_cell.angle_alpha   90.00
_cell.angle_beta   90.00
_cell.angle_gamma   90.00
#
_symmetry.space_group_name_H-M   'P 1'
#
loop_
_entity.id
_entity.type
_entity.pdbx_description
1 polymer ?
#
loop_
_entity_poly.entity_id
_entity_poly.type
_entity_poly.pdbx_seq_one_letter_code
_entity_poly.pdbx_strand_id
1 'polypeptide(L)'
;MRLDGSNGNLRLPDTDKGVLDGDANQDRAMGPMQFIPETWRIYGVRAAGDGEPSPDNIDDAALSAAGYLCSRGGDLSTTDGWIKALWAYNMSDVYAEQVRDWATAYAKGATL
;
A
#
# COMPACT_ATOMS: atom_id res chain seq x y z
N MET A 1 -2.04 -10.46 5.87
CA MET A 1 -3.41 -11.03 5.70
C MET A 1 -3.43 -11.87 4.42
N ARG A 2 -3.98 -13.10 4.40
CA ARG A 2 -4.11 -13.89 3.15
C ARG A 2 -5.12 -13.25 2.20
N LEU A 3 -4.83 -13.20 0.90
CA LEU A 3 -5.66 -12.57 -0.12
C LEU A 3 -6.40 -13.63 -0.95
N ASP A 4 -7.33 -14.35 -0.35
CA ASP A 4 -8.00 -15.52 -0.95
C ASP A 4 -9.46 -15.26 -1.39
N GLY A 5 -9.95 -14.03 -1.24
CA GLY A 5 -11.35 -13.65 -1.50
C GLY A 5 -12.25 -13.74 -0.27
N SER A 6 -11.74 -14.19 0.88
CA SER A 6 -12.49 -14.18 2.14
C SER A 6 -12.52 -12.79 2.76
N ASN A 7 -13.52 -12.53 3.63
CA ASN A 7 -13.67 -11.26 4.35
C ASN A 7 -13.69 -10.00 3.46
N GLY A 8 -14.07 -10.15 2.18
CA GLY A 8 -14.15 -9.03 1.23
C GLY A 8 -12.81 -8.56 0.67
N ASN A 9 -11.71 -9.32 0.85
CA ASN A 9 -10.44 -8.99 0.21
C ASN A 9 -10.36 -9.50 -1.24
N LEU A 10 -9.36 -9.01 -1.98
CA LEU A 10 -9.09 -9.51 -3.33
C LEU A 10 -8.51 -10.92 -3.26
N ARG A 11 -8.88 -11.78 -4.20
CA ARG A 11 -8.24 -13.09 -4.39
C ARG A 11 -7.04 -12.95 -5.33
N LEU A 12 -5.83 -13.05 -4.80
CA LEU A 12 -4.57 -12.93 -5.54
C LEU A 12 -3.74 -14.22 -5.40
N PRO A 13 -3.48 -14.96 -6.50
CA PRO A 13 -2.62 -16.14 -6.44
C PRO A 13 -1.18 -15.76 -6.04
N ASP A 14 -0.39 -16.73 -5.55
CA ASP A 14 1.04 -16.56 -5.28
C ASP A 14 1.79 -15.95 -6.48
N THR A 15 2.61 -14.92 -6.24
CA THR A 15 3.40 -14.25 -7.28
C THR A 15 4.91 -14.39 -7.12
N ASP A 16 5.38 -14.85 -5.97
CA ASP A 16 6.81 -14.90 -5.65
C ASP A 16 7.30 -16.21 -5.01
N LYS A 17 6.44 -17.23 -4.92
CA LYS A 17 6.71 -18.53 -4.28
C LYS A 17 7.03 -18.41 -2.79
N GLY A 18 6.39 -17.46 -2.10
CA GLY A 18 6.52 -17.20 -0.67
C GLY A 18 7.83 -16.53 -0.27
N VAL A 19 8.53 -15.88 -1.21
CA VAL A 19 9.83 -15.24 -0.93
C VAL A 19 9.69 -14.04 0.00
N LEU A 20 8.66 -13.21 -0.20
CA LEU A 20 8.47 -11.98 0.57
C LEU A 20 7.51 -12.17 1.75
N ASP A 21 6.47 -12.98 1.60
CA ASP A 21 5.39 -13.12 2.59
C ASP A 21 5.33 -14.49 3.31
N GLY A 22 6.21 -15.41 2.92
CA GLY A 22 6.34 -16.75 3.49
C GLY A 22 5.27 -17.76 3.08
N ASP A 23 4.42 -17.49 2.08
CA ASP A 23 3.35 -18.39 1.65
C ASP A 23 3.37 -18.72 0.15
N ALA A 24 4.01 -19.83 -0.19
CA ALA A 24 4.15 -20.28 -1.58
C ALA A 24 2.85 -20.76 -2.26
N ASN A 25 1.68 -20.66 -1.61
CA ASN A 25 0.39 -21.04 -2.19
C ASN A 25 -0.52 -19.84 -2.47
N GLN A 26 -0.34 -18.73 -1.73
CA GLN A 26 -1.25 -17.60 -1.78
C GLN A 26 -0.56 -16.34 -1.26
N ASP A 27 -0.60 -15.26 -2.05
CA ASP A 27 -0.06 -13.98 -1.62
C ASP A 27 -0.81 -13.43 -0.39
N ARG A 28 -0.05 -12.71 0.44
CA ARG A 28 -0.51 -12.05 1.65
C ARG A 28 -0.10 -10.58 1.60
N ALA A 29 -0.96 -9.73 2.15
CA ALA A 29 -0.58 -8.37 2.45
C ALA A 29 0.45 -8.34 3.61
N MET A 30 1.57 -7.64 3.38
CA MET A 30 2.78 -7.58 4.21
C MET A 30 2.93 -6.21 4.88
N GLY A 31 3.50 -6.20 6.08
CA GLY A 31 3.89 -4.98 6.77
C GLY A 31 2.75 -4.02 7.16
N PRO A 32 3.09 -2.86 7.76
CA PRO A 32 2.12 -1.88 8.23
C PRO A 32 1.33 -1.23 7.08
N MET A 33 1.90 -1.17 5.88
CA MET A 33 1.25 -0.59 4.70
C MET A 33 0.51 -1.64 3.84
N GLN A 34 0.47 -2.90 4.26
CA GLN A 34 -0.29 -3.98 3.62
C GLN A 34 0.07 -4.18 2.13
N PHE A 35 1.33 -4.05 1.76
CA PHE A 35 1.80 -4.31 0.41
C PHE A 35 1.65 -5.78 0.02
N ILE A 36 1.25 -6.04 -1.21
CA ILE A 36 1.32 -7.38 -1.80
C ILE A 36 2.70 -7.59 -2.45
N PRO A 37 3.21 -8.83 -2.55
CA PRO A 37 4.54 -9.14 -3.09
C PRO A 37 4.82 -8.49 -4.44
N GLU A 38 3.89 -8.57 -5.40
CA GLU A 38 4.07 -7.95 -6.72
C GLU A 38 4.26 -6.43 -6.67
N THR A 39 3.49 -5.74 -5.83
CA THR A 39 3.58 -4.28 -5.69
C THR A 39 4.88 -3.90 -4.99
N TRP A 40 5.26 -4.63 -3.94
CA TRP A 40 6.53 -4.43 -3.25
C TRP A 40 7.73 -4.60 -4.17
N ARG A 41 7.71 -5.60 -5.05
CA ARG A 41 8.79 -5.84 -6.02
C ARG A 41 9.01 -4.65 -6.97
N ILE A 42 7.97 -3.87 -7.27
CA ILE A 42 8.04 -2.74 -8.22
C ILE A 42 8.33 -1.42 -7.49
N TYR A 43 7.72 -1.20 -6.32
CA TYR A 43 7.73 0.10 -5.64
C TYR A 43 8.49 0.10 -4.31
N GLY A 44 8.96 -1.05 -3.84
CA GLY A 44 9.72 -1.19 -2.60
C GLY A 44 11.02 -0.41 -2.68
N VAL A 45 11.18 0.57 -1.79
CA VAL A 45 12.35 1.42 -1.69
C VAL A 45 12.80 1.55 -0.25
N ARG A 46 14.12 1.65 -0.08
CA ARG A 46 14.75 1.79 1.22
C ARG A 46 14.79 3.27 1.61
N ALA A 47 14.32 3.59 2.82
CA ALA A 47 14.33 4.95 3.35
C ALA A 47 15.69 5.36 3.95
N ALA A 48 16.48 4.41 4.46
CA ALA A 48 17.80 4.64 5.05
C ALA A 48 18.87 3.67 4.53
N GLY A 49 20.11 4.10 4.32
CA GLY A 49 21.18 3.28 3.70
C GLY A 49 21.85 2.24 4.60
N ASP A 50 21.08 1.40 5.28
CA ASP A 50 21.54 0.42 6.30
C ASP A 50 21.22 -1.06 5.96
N GLY A 51 20.73 -1.33 4.75
CA GLY A 51 20.43 -2.68 4.29
C GLY A 51 19.45 -2.73 3.12
N GLU A 52 18.88 -3.91 2.90
CA GLU A 52 17.83 -4.13 1.91
C GLU A 52 16.48 -3.55 2.39
N PRO A 53 15.62 -3.09 1.47
CA PRO A 53 14.29 -2.60 1.83
C PRO A 53 13.45 -3.72 2.44
N SER A 54 12.73 -3.42 3.52
CA SER A 54 11.85 -4.36 4.22
C SER A 54 10.41 -3.84 4.27
N PRO A 55 9.41 -4.64 3.83
CA PRO A 55 8.01 -4.22 3.91
C PRO A 55 7.53 -4.08 5.35
N ASP A 56 8.19 -4.71 6.32
CA ASP A 56 7.86 -4.61 7.75
C ASP A 56 8.50 -3.40 8.44
N ASN A 57 9.48 -2.74 7.79
CA ASN A 57 10.02 -1.49 8.28
C ASN A 57 9.08 -0.33 7.92
N ILE A 58 8.62 0.42 8.93
CA ILE A 58 7.62 1.48 8.72
C ILE A 58 8.12 2.60 7.81
N ASP A 59 9.39 2.97 7.86
CA ASP A 59 9.94 4.07 7.06
C ASP A 59 10.04 3.67 5.59
N ASP A 60 10.54 2.46 5.30
CA ASP A 60 10.56 1.91 3.95
C ASP A 60 9.15 1.75 3.39
N ALA A 61 8.25 1.17 4.20
CA ALA A 61 6.87 0.95 3.79
C ALA A 61 6.16 2.28 3.49
N ALA A 62 6.36 3.30 4.33
CA ALA A 62 5.78 4.62 4.11
C ALA A 62 6.37 5.31 2.88
N LEU A 63 7.68 5.26 2.68
CA LEU A 63 8.32 5.84 1.50
C LEU A 63 7.88 5.13 0.21
N SER A 64 7.79 3.80 0.24
CA SER A 64 7.29 2.99 -0.87
C SER A 64 5.83 3.31 -1.19
N ALA A 65 4.98 3.47 -0.16
CA ALA A 65 3.59 3.87 -0.33
C ALA A 65 3.46 5.26 -0.95
N ALA A 66 4.28 6.23 -0.53
CA ALA A 66 4.31 7.56 -1.12
C ALA A 66 4.70 7.51 -2.61
N GLY A 67 5.75 6.76 -2.96
CA GLY A 67 6.16 6.56 -4.36
C GLY A 67 5.08 5.88 -5.21
N TYR A 68 4.42 4.85 -4.66
CA TYR A 68 3.32 4.15 -5.31
C TYR A 68 2.14 5.08 -5.60
N LEU A 69 1.68 5.85 -4.59
CA LEU A 69 0.57 6.79 -4.73
C LEU A 69 0.90 7.88 -5.76
N CYS A 70 2.10 8.45 -5.74
CA CYS A 70 2.55 9.42 -6.73
C CYS A 70 2.55 8.82 -8.15
N SER A 71 3.10 7.62 -8.31
CA SER A 71 3.18 6.96 -9.62
C SER A 71 1.80 6.62 -10.20
N ARG A 72 0.83 6.26 -9.36
CA ARG A 72 -0.51 5.83 -9.81
C ARG A 72 -1.49 7.00 -9.95
N GLY A 73 -1.38 8.01 -9.10
CA GLY A 73 -2.22 9.21 -9.14
C GLY A 73 -1.77 10.25 -10.15
N GLY A 74 -0.47 10.34 -10.44
CA GLY A 74 0.10 11.43 -11.22
C GLY A 74 0.12 12.72 -10.40
N ASP A 75 -0.79 13.65 -10.70
CA ASP A 75 -0.88 14.93 -9.97
C ASP A 75 -1.77 14.81 -8.72
N LEU A 76 -1.13 14.53 -7.59
CA LEU A 76 -1.76 14.47 -6.27
C LEU A 76 -2.16 15.84 -5.70
N SER A 77 -2.01 16.94 -6.42
CA SER A 77 -2.63 18.22 -6.02
C SER A 77 -4.09 18.32 -6.49
N THR A 78 -4.51 17.42 -7.37
CA THR A 78 -5.87 17.39 -7.95
C THR A 78 -6.75 16.34 -7.29
N THR A 79 -8.07 16.58 -7.27
CA THR A 79 -9.07 15.60 -6.81
C THR A 79 -8.96 14.28 -7.59
N ASP A 80 -8.84 14.36 -8.91
CA ASP A 80 -8.76 13.19 -9.78
C ASP A 80 -7.50 12.35 -9.51
N GLY A 81 -6.35 13.01 -9.32
CA GLY A 81 -5.11 12.31 -9.01
C GLY A 81 -5.16 11.61 -7.65
N TRP A 82 -5.75 12.25 -6.64
CA TRP A 82 -5.99 11.65 -5.33
C TRP A 82 -6.87 10.40 -5.41
N ILE A 83 -8.03 10.49 -6.06
CA ILE A 83 -8.95 9.35 -6.18
C ILE A 83 -8.28 8.20 -6.94
N LYS A 84 -7.58 8.49 -8.05
CA LYS A 84 -6.84 7.48 -8.82
C LYS A 84 -5.78 6.77 -7.97
N ALA A 85 -5.03 7.52 -7.15
CA ALA A 85 -4.02 6.96 -6.27
C ALA A 85 -4.64 6.02 -5.22
N LEU A 86 -5.71 6.47 -4.56
CA LEU A 86 -6.37 5.69 -3.51
C LEU A 86 -7.07 4.44 -4.07
N TRP A 87 -7.73 4.54 -5.23
CA TRP A 87 -8.30 3.37 -5.90
C TRP A 87 -7.25 2.37 -6.37
N ALA A 88 -6.08 2.84 -6.80
CA ALA A 88 -4.97 1.95 -7.13
C ALA A 88 -4.44 1.22 -5.89
N TYR A 89 -4.53 1.82 -4.71
CA TYR A 89 -4.19 1.17 -3.44
C TYR A 89 -5.26 0.18 -3.00
N ASN A 90 -6.52 0.60 -3.04
CA ASN A 90 -7.69 -0.22 -2.78
C ASN A 90 -8.90 0.35 -3.53
N MET A 91 -9.49 -0.45 -4.42
CA MET A 91 -10.61 -0.04 -5.27
C MET A 91 -11.93 0.02 -4.49
N SER A 92 -12.04 1.02 -3.60
CA SER A 92 -13.20 1.26 -2.74
C SER A 92 -13.37 2.76 -2.45
N ASP A 93 -14.54 3.30 -2.77
CA ASP A 93 -14.87 4.71 -2.49
C ASP A 93 -14.89 5.01 -1.00
N VAL A 94 -15.44 4.09 -0.21
CA VAL A 94 -15.50 4.19 1.26
C VAL A 94 -14.09 4.21 1.85
N TYR A 95 -13.15 3.43 1.31
CA TYR A 95 -11.75 3.50 1.70
C TYR A 95 -11.12 4.84 1.31
N ALA A 96 -11.32 5.29 0.07
CA ALA A 96 -10.74 6.52 -0.43
C ALA A 96 -11.20 7.75 0.38
N GLU A 97 -12.49 7.82 0.71
CA GLU A 97 -13.05 8.88 1.55
C GLU A 97 -12.46 8.86 2.97
N GLN A 98 -12.39 7.70 3.61
CA GLN A 98 -11.82 7.59 4.96
C GLN A 98 -10.35 8.01 5.00
N VAL A 99 -9.52 7.57 4.04
CA VAL A 99 -8.11 7.96 3.98
C VAL A 99 -7.96 9.46 3.77
N ARG A 100 -8.76 10.06 2.88
CA ARG A 100 -8.79 11.51 2.68
C ARG A 100 -9.14 12.25 3.96
N ASP A 101 -10.14 11.78 4.70
CA ASP A 101 -10.62 12.45 5.91
C ASP A 101 -9.57 12.39 7.02
N TRP A 102 -8.92 11.23 7.21
CA TRP A 102 -7.79 11.10 8.13
C TRP A 102 -6.59 11.96 7.72
N ALA A 103 -6.22 11.98 6.45
CA ALA A 103 -5.14 12.83 5.95
C ALA A 103 -5.42 14.31 6.22
N THR A 104 -6.68 14.74 6.03
CA THR A 104 -7.13 16.10 6.34
C THR A 104 -7.06 16.41 7.84
N ALA A 105 -7.44 15.45 8.69
CA ALA A 105 -7.35 15.60 10.14
C ALA A 105 -5.88 15.75 10.59
N TYR A 106 -4.99 14.86 10.13
CA TYR A 106 -3.56 14.93 10.45
C TYR A 106 -2.92 16.25 9.99
N ALA A 107 -3.27 16.74 8.79
CA ALA A 107 -2.76 18.03 8.28
C ALA A 107 -3.18 19.23 9.14
N LYS A 108 -4.30 19.12 9.86
CA LYS A 108 -4.79 20.13 10.80
C LYS A 108 -4.27 19.93 12.24
N GLY A 109 -3.48 18.89 12.49
CA GLY A 109 -3.05 18.50 13.83
C GLY A 109 -4.20 17.97 14.71
N ALA A 110 -5.27 17.47 14.09
CA ALA A 110 -6.46 16.95 14.75
C ALA A 110 -6.61 15.44 14.53
N THR A 111 -7.37 14.78 15.39
CA THR A 111 -7.92 13.43 15.17
C THR A 111 -9.38 13.55 14.75
N LEU A 112 -9.89 12.60 13.96
CA LEU A 112 -11.32 12.51 13.64
C LEU A 112 -12.15 12.14 14.87
#